data_AF-A0A812K376-F1
#
_entry.id   AF-A0A812K376-F1
#
_cell.length_a   1.000
_cell.length_b   1.000
_cell.length_c   1.000
_cell.angle_alpha   90.00
_cell.angle_beta   90.00
_cell.angle_gamma   90.00
#
_symmetry.space_group_name_H-M   'P 1'
#
loop_
_entity.id
_entity.type
_entity.pdbx_description
1 polymer ?
#
loop_
_entity_poly.entity_id
_entity_poly.type
_entity_poly.pdbx_seq_one_letter_code
_entity_poly.pdbx_strand_id
1 'polypeptide(L)'
;MQDSKQWPYDPPLSDAGLAASEQLGVKLHRAVCELGAELNVVITSPYLRCVQTAACICKAFGKRTKLLIDNSLGEIYGPCIMQDEEPASPVRPLQQSADFCHSQGVTTLEVRKILGKWPVWPETLKGARQRFAARFVDYVKRGYAVHRNFMIVSHADCVGGALALIPCGTCRNNVEKVNFGGHFMVLCPQLTPPSDSESSEDDPVEQLERTAAAAVRRMAVMHPDKQLSPEVGLPPPPIRVICLRSRAAAVVRREEALQAVRAKKEWSILQGYEEEYTDVSDLGNDIDMGREAGSIRALYCHLMS
;
A
#
# COMPACT_ATOMS: atom_id res chain seq x y z
N MET A 1 -10.01 -27.46 10.29
CA MET A 1 -11.41 -26.97 10.26
C MET A 1 -11.84 -26.26 11.54
N GLN A 2 -11.37 -26.66 12.74
CA GLN A 2 -11.79 -26.00 13.99
C GLN A 2 -11.25 -24.57 14.12
N ASP A 3 -10.04 -24.31 13.62
CA ASP A 3 -9.38 -23.00 13.68
C ASP A 3 -10.16 -21.89 12.95
N SER A 4 -10.55 -22.14 11.70
CA SER A 4 -11.33 -21.19 10.89
C SER A 4 -12.74 -20.92 11.44
N LYS A 5 -13.29 -21.82 12.26
CA LYS A 5 -14.56 -21.56 12.96
C LYS A 5 -14.38 -20.59 14.13
N GLN A 6 -13.24 -20.67 14.81
CA GLN A 6 -12.91 -19.78 15.93
C GLN A 6 -12.46 -18.40 15.42
N TRP A 7 -11.73 -18.37 14.29
CA TRP A 7 -11.15 -17.17 13.69
C TRP A 7 -11.56 -17.01 12.23
N PRO A 8 -12.85 -16.77 11.94
CA PRO A 8 -13.34 -16.71 10.56
C PRO A 8 -12.72 -15.56 9.75
N TYR A 9 -12.39 -14.45 10.40
CA TYR A 9 -11.79 -13.27 9.78
C TYR A 9 -10.27 -13.22 9.90
N ASP A 10 -9.67 -14.14 10.67
CA ASP A 10 -8.24 -14.20 10.90
C ASP A 10 -7.64 -15.59 10.64
N PRO A 11 -7.83 -16.13 9.41
CA PRO A 11 -7.27 -17.42 9.04
C PRO A 11 -5.73 -17.35 8.98
N PRO A 12 -5.04 -18.45 9.27
CA PRO A 12 -3.63 -18.58 8.96
C PRO A 12 -3.42 -18.68 7.44
N LEU A 13 -2.18 -18.43 7.00
CA LEU A 13 -1.72 -18.82 5.68
C LEU A 13 -1.81 -20.34 5.50
N SER A 14 -2.06 -20.77 4.26
CA SER A 14 -1.87 -22.16 3.85
C SER A 14 -0.37 -22.51 3.78
N ASP A 15 -0.04 -23.80 3.71
CA ASP A 15 1.34 -24.26 3.53
C ASP A 15 1.99 -23.66 2.27
N ALA A 16 1.22 -23.58 1.17
CA ALA A 16 1.66 -22.93 -0.05
C ALA A 16 1.89 -21.41 0.15
N GLY A 17 1.05 -20.75 0.94
CA GLY A 17 1.20 -19.33 1.28
C GLY A 17 2.43 -19.06 2.15
N LEU A 18 2.74 -19.95 3.08
CA LEU A 18 3.98 -19.91 3.88
C LEU A 18 5.21 -20.06 2.99
N ALA A 19 5.25 -21.08 2.14
CA ALA A 19 6.36 -21.30 1.21
C ALA A 19 6.55 -20.10 0.25
N ALA A 20 5.46 -19.54 -0.28
CA ALA A 20 5.51 -18.34 -1.11
C ALA A 20 6.03 -17.12 -0.34
N SER A 21 5.65 -16.97 0.93
CA SER A 21 6.13 -15.87 1.80
C SER A 21 7.62 -15.99 2.11
N GLU A 22 8.14 -17.21 2.29
CA GLU A 22 9.59 -17.44 2.46
C GLU A 22 10.37 -17.06 1.19
N GLN A 23 9.90 -17.49 0.02
CA GLN A 23 10.52 -17.13 -1.26
C GLN A 23 10.47 -15.62 -1.51
N LEU A 24 9.36 -14.97 -1.13
CA LEU A 24 9.21 -13.52 -1.19
C LEU A 24 10.25 -12.83 -0.31
N GLY A 25 10.46 -13.30 0.93
CA GLY A 25 11.49 -12.78 1.82
C GLY A 25 12.89 -12.81 1.20
N VAL A 26 13.27 -13.94 0.59
CA VAL A 26 14.56 -14.08 -0.12
C VAL A 26 14.66 -13.14 -1.31
N LYS A 27 13.60 -13.02 -2.12
CA LYS A 27 13.54 -12.13 -3.28
C LYS A 27 13.73 -10.67 -2.87
N LEU A 28 13.02 -10.22 -1.83
CA LEU A 28 13.08 -8.85 -1.33
C LEU A 28 14.45 -8.56 -0.73
N HIS A 29 15.02 -9.49 0.04
CA HIS A 29 16.36 -9.34 0.60
C HIS A 29 17.39 -9.12 -0.52
N ARG A 30 17.34 -9.92 -1.59
CA ARG A 30 18.20 -9.73 -2.76
C ARG A 30 18.04 -8.34 -3.38
N ALA A 31 16.80 -7.93 -3.67
CA ALA A 31 16.53 -6.62 -4.26
C ALA A 31 17.05 -5.46 -3.38
N VAL A 32 16.91 -5.56 -2.06
CA VAL A 32 17.43 -4.57 -1.11
C VAL A 32 18.96 -4.52 -1.10
N CYS A 33 19.62 -5.68 -1.17
CA CYS A 33 21.06 -5.76 -1.26
C CYS A 33 21.60 -5.16 -2.57
N GLU A 34 20.94 -5.43 -3.70
CA GLU A 34 21.28 -4.85 -5.01
C GLU A 34 21.17 -3.31 -5.00
N LEU A 35 20.27 -2.78 -4.17
CA LEU A 35 20.09 -1.35 -3.92
C LEU A 35 21.09 -0.78 -2.90
N GLY A 36 22.01 -1.57 -2.34
CA GLY A 36 22.93 -1.12 -1.31
C GLY A 36 22.23 -0.62 -0.03
N ALA A 37 21.02 -1.09 0.22
CA ALA A 37 20.20 -0.69 1.37
C ALA A 37 20.15 -1.79 2.45
N GLU A 38 19.67 -1.41 3.63
CA GLU A 38 19.33 -2.35 4.70
C GLU A 38 17.86 -2.15 5.08
N LEU A 39 17.10 -3.23 5.28
CA LEU A 39 15.78 -3.13 5.90
C LEU A 39 15.91 -3.14 7.42
N ASN A 40 15.33 -2.15 8.10
CA ASN A 40 15.48 -2.03 9.56
C ASN A 40 14.24 -2.48 10.33
N VAL A 41 13.06 -2.17 9.80
CA VAL A 41 11.80 -2.41 10.51
C VAL A 41 10.76 -2.97 9.53
N VAL A 42 10.16 -4.10 9.91
CA VAL A 42 8.94 -4.63 9.31
C VAL A 42 7.78 -4.30 10.24
N ILE A 43 6.73 -3.72 9.69
CA ILE A 43 5.51 -3.33 10.39
C ILE A 43 4.38 -4.11 9.77
N THR A 44 3.62 -4.84 10.58
CA THR A 44 2.58 -5.72 10.07
C THR A 44 1.23 -5.39 10.67
N SER A 45 0.19 -5.65 9.89
CA SER A 45 -1.18 -5.74 10.38
C SER A 45 -1.31 -6.83 11.47
N PRO A 46 -2.24 -6.68 12.43
CA PRO A 46 -2.38 -7.60 13.55
C PRO A 46 -2.92 -8.99 13.19
N TYR A 47 -3.46 -9.19 11.99
CA TYR A 47 -4.02 -10.48 11.56
C TYR A 47 -2.91 -11.53 11.42
N LEU A 48 -3.16 -12.78 11.82
CA LEU A 48 -2.17 -13.85 11.84
C LEU A 48 -1.49 -14.05 10.49
N ARG A 49 -2.27 -14.11 9.40
CA ARG A 49 -1.73 -14.18 8.04
C ARG A 49 -0.70 -13.10 7.73
N CYS A 50 -0.92 -11.90 8.27
CA CYS A 50 -0.01 -10.78 8.14
C CYS A 50 1.30 -11.00 8.87
N VAL A 51 1.16 -11.43 10.12
CA VAL A 51 2.29 -11.72 11.00
C VAL A 51 3.12 -12.85 10.42
N GLN A 52 2.48 -13.88 9.87
CA GLN A 52 3.17 -15.02 9.26
C GLN A 52 4.00 -14.59 8.05
N THR A 53 3.44 -13.81 7.12
CA THR A 53 4.21 -13.23 6.01
C THR A 53 5.37 -12.37 6.51
N ALA A 54 5.10 -11.47 7.47
CA ALA A 54 6.12 -10.59 8.03
C ALA A 54 7.26 -11.35 8.71
N ALA A 55 6.95 -12.44 9.42
CA ALA A 55 7.93 -13.31 10.06
C ALA A 55 8.80 -14.04 9.02
N CYS A 56 8.21 -14.59 7.96
CA CYS A 56 8.96 -15.18 6.84
C CYS A 56 9.93 -14.16 6.21
N ILE A 57 9.50 -12.91 6.05
CA ILE A 57 10.39 -11.84 5.56
C ILE A 57 11.49 -11.53 6.57
N CYS A 58 11.16 -11.32 7.86
CA CYS A 58 12.15 -11.04 8.90
C CYS A 58 13.22 -12.14 9.00
N LYS A 59 12.84 -13.40 8.81
CA LYS A 59 13.76 -14.54 8.76
C LYS A 59 14.83 -14.38 7.65
N ALA A 60 14.44 -13.89 6.48
CA ALA A 60 15.36 -13.63 5.37
C ALA A 60 16.32 -12.44 5.63
N PHE A 61 15.84 -11.39 6.31
CA PHE A 61 16.65 -10.21 6.65
C PHE A 61 17.46 -10.33 7.95
N GLY A 62 17.21 -11.38 8.75
CA GLY A 62 17.96 -11.71 9.95
C GLY A 62 17.64 -10.86 11.19
N LYS A 63 18.42 -11.09 12.26
CA LYS A 63 18.13 -10.63 13.64
C LYS A 63 18.16 -9.10 13.85
N ARG A 64 18.70 -8.34 12.89
CA ARG A 64 18.74 -6.87 12.98
C ARG A 64 17.40 -6.22 12.62
N THR A 65 16.54 -6.95 11.90
CA THR A 65 15.25 -6.45 11.45
C THR A 65 14.21 -6.58 12.57
N LYS A 66 13.64 -5.45 12.97
CA LYS A 66 12.59 -5.40 14.00
C LYS A 66 11.24 -5.72 13.39
N LEU A 67 10.40 -6.45 14.12
CA LEU A 67 9.01 -6.71 13.73
C LEU A 67 8.07 -6.00 14.71
N LEU A 68 7.22 -5.11 14.19
CA LEU A 68 6.24 -4.35 14.95
C LEU A 68 4.84 -4.63 14.42
N ILE A 69 3.83 -4.56 15.27
CA ILE A 69 2.42 -4.67 14.88
C ILE A 69 1.75 -3.31 14.97
N ASP A 70 0.96 -2.95 13.97
CA ASP A 70 0.17 -1.72 13.95
C ASP A 70 -1.30 -2.00 13.64
N ASN A 71 -2.18 -1.68 14.58
CA ASN A 71 -3.62 -1.88 14.47
C ASN A 71 -4.27 -1.07 13.34
N SER A 72 -3.71 0.09 12.99
CA SER A 72 -4.20 0.94 11.90
C SER A 72 -3.84 0.38 10.52
N LEU A 73 -3.11 -0.74 10.45
CA LEU A 73 -2.92 -1.53 9.23
C LEU A 73 -3.87 -2.73 9.15
N GLY A 74 -4.76 -2.93 10.13
CA GLY A 74 -5.77 -3.99 10.13
C GLY A 74 -6.72 -3.90 8.94
N GLU A 75 -7.39 -5.02 8.64
CA GLU A 75 -8.36 -5.16 7.56
C GLU A 75 -9.47 -4.09 7.63
N ILE A 76 -10.21 -3.90 6.54
CA ILE A 76 -11.39 -3.04 6.53
C ILE A 76 -12.38 -3.53 7.60
N TYR A 77 -12.59 -2.73 8.64
CA TYR A 77 -13.37 -3.13 9.81
C TYR A 77 -14.83 -2.72 9.65
N GLY A 78 -15.51 -3.32 8.67
CA GLY A 78 -16.90 -3.00 8.37
C GLY A 78 -17.62 -4.07 7.55
N PRO A 79 -18.93 -3.85 7.30
CA PRO A 79 -19.80 -4.88 6.73
C PRO A 79 -19.45 -5.38 5.35
N CYS A 80 -18.71 -4.58 4.56
CA CYS A 80 -18.27 -4.99 3.23
C CYS A 80 -17.29 -6.17 3.25
N ILE A 81 -16.64 -6.45 4.40
CA ILE A 81 -15.73 -7.59 4.57
C ILE A 81 -16.22 -8.55 5.66
N MET A 82 -16.76 -8.02 6.78
CA MET A 82 -17.00 -8.80 8.00
C MET A 82 -18.49 -9.10 8.29
N GLN A 83 -19.34 -9.05 7.27
CA GLN A 83 -20.80 -9.25 7.39
C GLN A 83 -21.48 -8.13 8.21
N ASP A 84 -22.80 -8.20 8.40
CA ASP A 84 -23.58 -7.06 8.93
C ASP A 84 -23.34 -6.76 10.42
N GLU A 85 -22.81 -7.72 11.19
CA GLU A 85 -22.60 -7.60 12.63
C GLU A 85 -21.13 -7.35 12.99
N GLU A 86 -20.89 -6.48 13.98
CA GLU A 86 -19.54 -6.22 14.48
C GLU A 86 -18.96 -7.49 15.11
N PRO A 87 -17.81 -8.00 14.62
CA PRO A 87 -17.23 -9.20 15.20
C PRO A 87 -16.62 -8.87 16.56
N ALA A 88 -16.96 -9.66 17.57
CA ALA A 88 -16.46 -9.49 18.94
C ALA A 88 -14.92 -9.56 19.04
N SER A 89 -14.29 -10.40 18.21
CA SER A 89 -12.84 -10.60 18.15
C SER A 89 -12.39 -10.80 16.71
N PRO A 90 -12.08 -9.72 15.96
CA PRO A 90 -11.68 -9.81 14.56
C PRO A 90 -10.28 -10.40 14.35
N VAL A 91 -9.45 -10.41 15.40
CA VAL A 91 -8.07 -10.93 15.39
C VAL A 91 -7.80 -11.80 16.60
N ARG A 92 -6.85 -12.73 16.44
CA ARG A 92 -6.46 -13.68 17.51
C ARG A 92 -5.69 -12.96 18.63
N PRO A 93 -5.59 -13.55 19.83
CA PRO A 93 -4.73 -13.04 20.89
C PRO A 93 -3.30 -12.92 20.41
N LEU A 94 -2.67 -11.78 20.72
CA LEU A 94 -1.32 -11.46 20.26
C LEU A 94 -0.27 -12.52 20.65
N GLN A 95 -0.50 -13.24 21.74
CA GLN A 95 0.38 -14.34 22.14
C GLN A 95 0.51 -15.41 21.05
N GLN A 96 -0.56 -15.74 20.32
CA GLN A 96 -0.49 -16.74 19.23
C GLN A 96 0.41 -16.27 18.08
N SER A 97 0.33 -14.97 17.75
CA SER A 97 1.22 -14.32 16.78
C SER A 97 2.68 -14.36 17.24
N ALA A 98 2.92 -14.13 18.54
CA ALA A 98 4.24 -14.20 19.14
C ALA A 98 4.83 -15.61 19.14
N ASP A 99 4.02 -16.61 19.50
CA ASP A 99 4.41 -18.02 19.51
C ASP A 99 4.80 -18.47 18.10
N PHE A 100 4.03 -18.06 17.08
CA PHE A 100 4.38 -18.30 15.69
C PHE A 100 5.73 -17.67 15.33
N CYS A 101 5.93 -16.37 15.57
CA CYS A 101 7.20 -15.71 15.28
C CYS A 101 8.39 -16.41 15.97
N HIS A 102 8.23 -16.80 17.24
CA HIS A 102 9.26 -17.52 17.98
C HIS A 102 9.59 -18.88 17.34
N SER A 103 8.57 -19.63 16.92
CA SER A 103 8.74 -20.92 16.21
C SER A 103 9.50 -20.78 14.89
N GLN A 104 9.43 -19.60 14.25
CA GLN A 104 10.16 -19.26 13.03
C GLN A 104 11.57 -18.69 13.30
N GLY A 105 12.01 -18.63 14.56
CA GLY A 105 13.28 -18.02 14.96
C GLY A 105 13.29 -16.49 14.93
N VAL A 106 12.12 -15.86 14.77
CA VAL A 106 11.94 -14.40 14.77
C VAL A 106 11.67 -13.93 16.20
N THR A 107 12.74 -13.63 16.93
CA THR A 107 12.67 -13.12 18.31
C THR A 107 12.55 -11.59 18.40
N THR A 108 12.46 -10.92 17.25
CA THR A 108 12.45 -9.46 17.14
C THR A 108 11.06 -8.83 17.20
N LEU A 109 10.01 -9.64 17.40
CA LEU A 109 8.65 -9.15 17.57
C LEU A 109 8.48 -8.45 18.93
N GLU A 110 8.15 -7.16 18.91
CA GLU A 110 7.89 -6.39 20.13
C GLU A 110 6.41 -6.46 20.55
N VAL A 111 6.02 -7.58 21.16
CA VAL A 111 4.65 -7.87 21.62
C VAL A 111 4.09 -6.80 22.58
N ARG A 112 4.96 -6.14 23.35
CA ARG A 112 4.55 -5.12 24.33
C ARG A 112 4.17 -3.76 23.70
N LYS A 113 4.44 -3.58 22.40
CA LYS A 113 4.30 -2.30 21.72
C LYS A 113 3.47 -2.45 20.47
N ILE A 114 2.16 -2.50 20.65
CA ILE A 114 1.20 -2.38 19.56
C ILE A 114 1.11 -0.90 19.17
N LEU A 115 1.30 -0.62 17.89
CA LEU A 115 1.19 0.71 17.31
C LEU A 115 -0.23 0.95 16.77
N GLY A 116 -0.54 2.22 16.51
CA GLY A 116 -1.78 2.62 15.87
C GLY A 116 -3.01 2.42 16.75
N LYS A 117 -4.15 2.84 16.21
CA LYS A 117 -5.48 2.63 16.80
C LYS A 117 -6.22 1.59 15.98
N TRP A 118 -7.01 0.76 16.66
CA TRP A 118 -7.95 -0.13 15.99
C TRP A 118 -9.00 0.73 15.24
N PRO A 119 -9.39 0.37 14.00
CA PRO A 119 -10.44 1.08 13.27
C PRO A 119 -11.79 1.01 14.00
N VAL A 120 -12.68 1.96 13.70
CA VAL A 120 -14.01 2.04 14.32
C VAL A 120 -15.02 1.33 13.43
N TRP A 121 -15.87 0.47 14.02
CA TRP A 121 -16.99 -0.15 13.31
C TRP A 121 -18.19 0.82 13.19
N PRO A 122 -18.95 0.78 12.08
CA PRO A 122 -18.59 0.16 10.81
C PRO A 122 -17.66 1.09 10.01
N GLU A 123 -16.59 0.53 9.47
CA GLU A 123 -15.70 1.25 8.57
C GLU A 123 -16.14 1.07 7.11
N THR A 124 -16.16 2.17 6.34
CA THR A 124 -16.40 2.11 4.90
C THR A 124 -15.10 1.79 4.15
N LEU A 125 -15.18 1.17 2.97
CA LEU A 125 -14.03 0.95 2.09
C LEU A 125 -13.22 2.24 1.84
N LYS A 126 -13.93 3.36 1.65
CA LYS A 126 -13.34 4.70 1.47
C LYS A 126 -12.58 5.15 2.73
N GLY A 127 -13.19 5.01 3.91
CA GLY A 127 -12.55 5.33 5.19
C GLY A 127 -11.30 4.49 5.46
N ALA A 128 -11.36 3.19 5.19
CA ALA A 128 -10.22 2.29 5.32
C ALA A 128 -9.06 2.69 4.40
N ARG A 129 -9.33 2.95 3.11
CA ARG A 129 -8.29 3.41 2.17
C ARG A 129 -7.66 4.74 2.59
N GLN A 130 -8.45 5.67 3.13
CA GLN A 130 -7.93 6.92 3.69
C GLN A 130 -7.04 6.68 4.90
N ARG A 131 -7.44 5.78 5.82
CA ARG A 131 -6.63 5.36 6.97
C ARG A 131 -5.31 4.73 6.53
N PHE A 132 -5.35 3.80 5.57
CA PHE A 132 -4.16 3.16 5.01
C PHE A 132 -3.21 4.15 4.36
N ALA A 133 -3.75 5.05 3.55
CA ALA A 133 -2.99 6.12 2.91
C ALA A 133 -2.30 7.04 3.94
N ALA A 134 -3.05 7.52 4.94
CA ALA A 134 -2.49 8.33 6.01
C ALA A 134 -1.39 7.58 6.78
N ARG A 135 -1.63 6.31 7.11
CA ARG A 135 -0.65 5.50 7.85
C ARG A 135 0.62 5.21 7.04
N PHE A 136 0.47 5.00 5.73
CA PHE A 136 1.61 4.88 4.82
C PHE A 136 2.49 6.13 4.87
N VAL A 137 1.88 7.32 4.75
CA VAL A 137 2.58 8.61 4.81
C VAL A 137 3.30 8.79 6.14
N ASP A 138 2.67 8.46 7.27
CA ASP A 138 3.31 8.53 8.58
C ASP A 138 4.61 7.72 8.63
N TYR A 139 4.63 6.54 8.02
CA TYR A 139 5.82 5.68 7.99
C TYR A 139 6.87 6.15 7.00
N VAL A 140 6.49 6.74 5.88
CA VAL A 140 7.47 7.40 5.00
C VAL A 140 8.14 8.57 5.73
N LYS A 141 7.36 9.44 6.37
CA LYS A 141 7.87 10.55 7.19
C LYS A 141 8.78 10.06 8.30
N ARG A 142 8.37 9.02 9.02
CA ARG A 142 9.18 8.42 10.09
C ARG A 142 10.47 7.83 9.52
N GLY A 143 10.40 7.10 8.41
CA GLY A 143 11.54 6.57 7.67
C GLY A 143 12.57 7.63 7.35
N TYR A 144 12.08 8.75 6.83
CA TYR A 144 12.90 9.92 6.56
C TYR A 144 13.54 10.49 7.82
N ALA A 145 12.73 10.80 8.84
CA ALA A 145 13.17 11.45 10.07
C ALA A 145 14.17 10.63 10.90
N VAL A 146 14.01 9.29 10.96
CA VAL A 146 14.91 8.43 11.74
C VAL A 146 15.99 7.75 10.90
N HIS A 147 16.04 8.04 9.61
CA HIS A 147 16.96 7.41 8.64
C HIS A 147 16.92 5.88 8.71
N ARG A 148 15.71 5.32 8.70
CA ARG A 148 15.47 3.87 8.72
C ARG A 148 14.55 3.45 7.60
N ASN A 149 14.80 2.26 7.09
CA ASN A 149 13.95 1.62 6.09
C ASN A 149 12.85 0.82 6.76
N PHE A 150 11.63 1.15 6.37
CA PHE A 150 10.41 0.52 6.84
C PHE A 150 9.78 -0.30 5.71
N MET A 151 9.33 -1.50 6.08
CA MET A 151 8.46 -2.34 5.30
C MET A 151 7.13 -2.49 6.00
N ILE A 152 6.06 -2.34 5.24
CA ILE A 152 4.69 -2.48 5.75
C ILE A 152 4.04 -3.67 5.07
N VAL A 153 3.60 -4.61 5.90
CA VAL A 153 2.90 -5.82 5.55
C VAL A 153 1.43 -5.51 5.93
N SER A 154 0.56 -5.26 4.94
CA SER A 154 -0.90 -5.07 5.13
C SER A 154 -1.72 -5.50 3.90
N HIS A 155 -3.04 -5.64 4.05
CA HIS A 155 -3.99 -6.20 3.07
C HIS A 155 -4.02 -5.47 1.72
N ALA A 156 -4.67 -6.07 0.71
CA ALA A 156 -4.68 -5.57 -0.67
C ALA A 156 -5.16 -4.11 -0.78
N ASP A 157 -6.20 -3.72 -0.04
CA ASP A 157 -6.71 -2.34 -0.05
C ASP A 157 -5.74 -1.34 0.59
N CYS A 158 -4.85 -1.77 1.50
CA CYS A 158 -3.79 -0.93 2.01
C CYS A 158 -2.76 -0.61 0.93
N VAL A 159 -2.41 -1.59 0.10
CA VAL A 159 -1.53 -1.40 -1.07
C VAL A 159 -2.19 -0.44 -2.07
N GLY A 160 -3.47 -0.65 -2.38
CA GLY A 160 -4.22 0.26 -3.27
C GLY A 160 -4.30 1.69 -2.72
N GLY A 161 -4.56 1.86 -1.42
CA GLY A 161 -4.58 3.15 -0.75
C GLY A 161 -3.23 3.86 -0.76
N ALA A 162 -2.13 3.12 -0.56
CA ALA A 162 -0.78 3.67 -0.62
C ALA A 162 -0.35 4.05 -2.05
N LEU A 163 -0.61 3.18 -3.04
CA LEU A 163 -0.30 3.45 -4.45
C LEU A 163 -1.05 4.66 -5.01
N ALA A 164 -2.28 4.92 -4.53
CA ALA A 164 -3.05 6.10 -4.90
C ALA A 164 -2.38 7.43 -4.50
N LEU A 165 -1.43 7.39 -3.55
CA LEU A 165 -0.66 8.55 -3.12
C LEU A 165 0.55 8.83 -3.99
N ILE A 166 1.05 7.83 -4.72
CA ILE A 166 2.28 7.98 -5.49
C ILE A 166 1.96 8.73 -6.79
N PRO A 167 2.62 9.88 -7.05
CA PRO A 167 2.46 10.65 -8.28
C PRO A 167 3.23 9.96 -9.41
N CYS A 168 2.78 8.76 -9.77
CA CYS A 168 3.35 7.95 -10.81
C CYS A 168 2.60 8.30 -12.11
N GLY A 169 3.30 8.92 -13.09
CA GLY A 169 2.72 9.34 -14.37
C GLY A 169 2.05 8.20 -15.15
N THR A 170 2.39 6.96 -14.85
CA THR A 170 1.83 5.72 -15.42
C THR A 170 0.74 5.06 -14.57
N CYS A 171 0.58 5.45 -13.30
CA CYS A 171 -0.39 4.88 -12.35
C CYS A 171 -1.68 5.72 -12.27
N ARG A 172 -2.12 6.29 -13.41
CA ARG A 172 -3.42 6.96 -13.51
C ARG A 172 -4.60 5.97 -13.41
N ASN A 173 -4.32 4.68 -13.49
CA ASN A 173 -5.31 3.62 -13.37
C ASN A 173 -5.47 3.23 -11.90
N ASN A 174 -6.72 3.15 -11.44
CA ASN A 174 -7.03 2.57 -10.14
C ASN A 174 -6.42 1.15 -10.08
N VAL A 175 -5.73 0.84 -8.98
CA VAL A 175 -5.24 -0.52 -8.75
C VAL A 175 -6.46 -1.41 -8.51
N GLU A 176 -6.89 -2.12 -9.56
CA GLU A 176 -8.09 -2.96 -9.51
C GLU A 176 -7.85 -4.25 -8.71
N LYS A 177 -6.63 -4.78 -8.80
CA LYS A 177 -6.26 -6.04 -8.17
C LYS A 177 -4.80 -6.04 -7.76
N VAL A 178 -4.55 -6.47 -6.53
CA VAL A 178 -3.21 -6.78 -6.03
C VAL A 178 -3.15 -8.30 -5.85
N ASN A 179 -2.25 -8.95 -6.58
CA ASN A 179 -2.05 -10.39 -6.41
C ASN A 179 -1.36 -10.69 -5.07
N PHE A 180 -1.53 -11.93 -4.62
CA PHE A 180 -0.74 -12.52 -3.54
C PHE A 180 0.77 -12.40 -3.83
N GLY A 181 1.56 -12.02 -2.83
CA GLY A 181 2.97 -11.63 -2.96
C GLY A 181 3.23 -10.27 -3.63
N GLY A 182 2.19 -9.57 -4.11
CA GLY A 182 2.30 -8.31 -4.85
C GLY A 182 2.83 -7.16 -3.98
N HIS A 183 3.91 -6.52 -4.43
CA HIS A 183 4.57 -5.44 -3.71
C HIS A 183 5.02 -4.33 -4.66
N PHE A 184 5.27 -3.16 -4.09
CA PHE A 184 5.92 -2.03 -4.75
C PHE A 184 6.95 -1.44 -3.80
N MET A 185 8.04 -0.92 -4.34
CA MET A 185 9.07 -0.23 -3.58
C MET A 185 9.02 1.25 -3.89
N VAL A 186 9.19 2.09 -2.87
CA VAL A 186 9.27 3.54 -3.02
C VAL A 186 10.67 3.95 -2.64
N LEU A 187 11.43 4.42 -3.62
CA LEU A 187 12.78 4.91 -3.41
C LEU A 187 12.70 6.42 -3.20
N CYS A 188 13.07 6.88 -2.01
CA CYS A 188 13.28 8.30 -1.79
C CYS A 188 14.73 8.64 -2.22
N PRO A 189 14.93 9.56 -3.18
CA PRO A 189 16.26 10.06 -3.49
C PRO A 189 16.92 10.60 -2.22
N GLN A 190 18.22 10.40 -2.09
CA GLN A 190 18.96 11.18 -1.11
C GLN A 190 18.90 12.65 -1.55
N LEU A 191 18.51 13.54 -0.65
CA LEU A 191 18.99 14.91 -0.78
C LEU A 191 20.50 14.81 -0.63
N THR A 192 21.23 14.97 -1.74
CA THR A 192 22.62 15.38 -1.65
C THR A 192 22.64 16.61 -0.74
N PRO A 193 23.53 16.68 0.27
CA PRO A 193 23.63 17.88 1.08
C PRO A 193 23.76 19.06 0.11
N PRO A 194 22.96 20.11 0.27
CA PRO A 194 22.88 21.18 -0.71
C PRO A 194 24.30 21.68 -0.97
N SER A 195 24.76 21.59 -2.22
CA SER A 195 25.81 22.49 -2.66
C SER A 195 25.31 23.90 -2.38
N ASP A 196 26.17 24.80 -1.89
CA ASP A 196 25.83 26.14 -1.35
C ASP A 196 25.04 27.10 -2.28
N SER A 197 24.47 26.62 -3.39
CA SER A 197 23.51 27.32 -4.23
C SER A 197 22.13 27.41 -3.56
N GLU A 198 21.83 28.58 -2.99
CA GLU A 198 20.57 28.98 -2.35
C GLU A 198 19.36 29.04 -3.31
N SER A 199 18.94 27.92 -3.89
CA SER A 199 17.60 27.81 -4.50
C SER A 199 16.65 27.08 -3.56
N SER A 200 15.50 27.68 -3.29
CA SER A 200 14.45 27.18 -2.39
C SER A 200 13.79 25.90 -2.90
N GLU A 201 14.49 24.76 -2.83
CA GLU A 201 13.86 23.46 -3.05
C GLU A 201 12.94 23.14 -1.88
N ASP A 202 11.65 22.99 -2.18
CA ASP A 202 10.62 22.60 -1.21
C ASP A 202 11.02 21.30 -0.50
N ASP A 203 10.84 21.23 0.84
CA ASP A 203 11.14 20.03 1.63
C ASP A 203 10.43 18.80 1.03
N PRO A 204 11.15 17.71 0.68
CA PRO A 204 10.54 16.52 0.10
C PRO A 204 9.44 15.91 0.99
N VAL A 205 9.52 16.10 2.31
CA VAL A 205 8.45 15.68 3.24
C VAL A 205 7.19 16.52 3.01
N GLU A 206 7.32 17.83 2.87
CA GLU A 206 6.21 18.73 2.58
C GLU A 206 5.62 18.48 1.19
N GLN A 207 6.45 18.17 0.20
CA GLN A 207 5.98 17.76 -1.13
C GLN A 207 5.17 16.46 -1.06
N LEU A 208 5.62 15.48 -0.27
CA LEU A 208 4.88 14.23 -0.04
C LEU A 208 3.56 14.50 0.70
N GLU A 209 3.55 15.38 1.70
CA GLU A 209 2.31 15.78 2.39
C GLU A 209 1.31 16.43 1.45
N ARG A 210 1.74 17.40 0.63
CA ARG A 210 0.89 18.06 -0.36
C ARG A 210 0.34 17.06 -1.37
N THR A 211 1.19 16.14 -1.83
CA THR A 211 0.79 15.07 -2.75
C THR A 211 -0.20 14.11 -2.10
N ALA A 212 0.04 13.73 -0.84
CA ALA A 212 -0.82 12.85 -0.08
C ALA A 212 -2.19 13.48 0.18
N ALA A 213 -2.21 14.74 0.61
CA ALA A 213 -3.44 15.50 0.81
C ALA A 213 -4.22 15.66 -0.51
N ALA A 214 -3.52 15.91 -1.63
CA ALA A 214 -4.15 15.98 -2.95
C ALA A 214 -4.74 14.61 -3.36
N ALA A 215 -4.04 13.51 -3.13
CA ALA A 215 -4.54 12.17 -3.41
C ALA A 215 -5.74 11.80 -2.53
N VAL A 216 -5.73 12.13 -1.23
CA VAL A 216 -6.89 11.96 -0.34
C VAL A 216 -8.09 12.75 -0.85
N ARG A 217 -7.89 14.00 -1.29
CA ARG A 217 -8.96 14.79 -1.93
C ARG A 217 -9.47 14.15 -3.22
N ARG A 218 -8.60 13.63 -4.09
CA ARG A 218 -9.01 12.91 -5.31
C ARG A 218 -9.82 11.64 -5.00
N MET A 219 -9.37 10.84 -4.03
CA MET A 219 -10.10 9.66 -3.56
C MET A 219 -11.48 10.02 -3.01
N ALA A 220 -11.63 11.19 -2.37
CA ALA A 220 -12.92 11.66 -1.90
C ALA A 220 -13.90 11.97 -3.04
N VAL A 221 -13.40 12.41 -4.20
CA VAL A 221 -14.19 12.76 -5.40
C VAL A 221 -14.55 11.54 -6.26
N MET A 222 -13.66 10.56 -6.41
CA MET A 222 -13.88 9.38 -7.27
C MET A 222 -14.97 8.42 -6.74
N HIS A 223 -15.29 8.51 -5.45
CA HIS A 223 -16.36 7.76 -4.82
C HIS A 223 -17.31 8.74 -4.14
N PRO A 224 -18.14 9.47 -4.91
CA PRO A 224 -19.28 10.15 -4.33
C PRO A 224 -20.13 9.03 -3.75
N ASP A 225 -20.29 9.04 -2.43
CA ASP A 225 -21.08 8.03 -1.74
C ASP A 225 -22.38 7.88 -2.51
N LYS A 226 -22.60 6.71 -3.12
CA LYS A 226 -23.93 6.33 -3.56
C LYS A 226 -24.71 6.26 -2.26
N GLN A 227 -25.33 7.36 -1.87
CA GLN A 227 -26.42 7.36 -0.91
C GLN A 227 -27.45 6.39 -1.51
N LEU A 228 -27.42 5.14 -1.06
CA LEU A 228 -28.58 4.28 -1.06
C LEU A 228 -29.54 4.97 -0.10
N SER A 229 -30.33 5.90 -0.64
CA SER A 229 -31.55 6.35 0.02
C SER A 229 -32.33 5.10 0.43
N PRO A 230 -32.90 5.03 1.64
CA PRO A 230 -33.84 3.97 1.96
C PRO A 230 -35.07 4.18 1.07
N GLU A 231 -35.17 3.46 -0.03
CA GLU A 231 -36.42 3.39 -0.79
C GLU A 231 -37.45 2.68 0.10
N VAL A 232 -38.34 3.51 0.65
CA VAL A 232 -39.59 3.09 1.24
C VAL A 232 -40.40 2.39 0.15
N GLY A 233 -40.79 1.14 0.45
CA GLY A 233 -41.53 0.17 -0.35
C GLY A 233 -42.31 0.68 -1.57
N LEU A 234 -41.82 0.31 -2.76
CA LEU A 234 -42.65 0.08 -3.93
C LEU A 234 -42.31 -1.29 -4.55
N PRO A 235 -43.31 -2.05 -5.03
CA PRO A 235 -43.08 -3.36 -5.64
C PRO A 235 -42.33 -3.22 -6.99
N PRO A 236 -41.49 -4.19 -7.35
CA PRO A 236 -40.62 -4.07 -8.52
C PRO A 236 -41.43 -4.11 -9.83
N PRO A 237 -41.15 -3.21 -10.80
CA PRO A 237 -41.71 -3.31 -12.14
C PRO A 237 -41.02 -4.42 -12.95
N PRO A 238 -41.69 -4.97 -13.98
CA PRO A 238 -41.13 -6.04 -14.81
C PRO A 238 -39.94 -5.54 -15.63
N ILE A 239 -38.87 -6.34 -15.58
CA ILE A 239 -37.59 -6.08 -16.22
C ILE A 239 -37.73 -6.11 -17.75
N ARG A 240 -37.48 -4.97 -18.41
CA ARG A 240 -37.02 -4.91 -19.80
C ARG A 240 -35.64 -4.25 -19.85
N VAL A 241 -34.62 -5.05 -20.19
CA VAL A 241 -33.24 -4.59 -20.36
C VAL A 241 -33.08 -3.99 -21.76
N ILE A 242 -33.02 -2.66 -21.84
CA ILE A 242 -32.40 -1.97 -22.98
C ILE A 242 -31.27 -1.11 -22.42
N CYS A 243 -30.05 -1.41 -22.85
CA CYS A 243 -28.79 -0.87 -22.35
C CYS A 243 -28.59 0.58 -22.82
N LEU A 244 -29.13 1.55 -22.08
CA LEU A 244 -28.77 2.98 -22.18
C LEU A 244 -27.48 3.33 -21.40
N ARG A 245 -26.86 2.35 -20.72
CA ARG A 245 -25.70 2.54 -19.81
C ARG A 245 -24.37 2.87 -20.51
N SER A 246 -24.28 2.81 -21.84
CA SER A 246 -22.99 2.94 -22.55
C SER A 246 -22.59 4.40 -22.87
N ARG A 247 -23.54 5.30 -23.13
CA ARG A 247 -23.23 6.66 -23.63
C ARG A 247 -22.76 7.65 -22.57
N ALA A 248 -23.40 7.68 -21.39
CA ALA A 248 -23.01 8.59 -20.32
C ALA A 248 -21.60 8.28 -19.77
N ALA A 249 -21.29 6.98 -19.60
CA ALA A 249 -19.97 6.53 -19.19
C ALA A 249 -18.88 6.81 -20.26
N ALA A 250 -19.24 6.88 -21.54
CA ALA A 250 -18.30 7.25 -22.60
C ALA A 250 -17.99 8.76 -22.62
N VAL A 251 -18.98 9.61 -22.30
CA VAL A 251 -18.79 11.07 -22.23
C VAL A 251 -17.91 11.44 -21.04
N VAL A 252 -18.16 10.86 -19.86
CA VAL A 252 -17.32 11.09 -18.67
C VAL A 252 -15.87 10.68 -18.92
N ARG A 253 -15.63 9.50 -19.51
CA ARG A 253 -14.28 9.04 -19.86
C ARG A 253 -13.57 9.92 -20.90
N ARG A 254 -14.31 10.55 -21.82
CA ARG A 254 -13.76 11.48 -22.82
C ARG A 254 -13.34 12.81 -22.18
N GLU A 255 -14.16 13.34 -21.27
CA GLU A 255 -13.86 14.57 -20.54
C GLU A 255 -12.63 14.39 -19.64
N GLU A 256 -12.55 13.24 -18.93
CA GLU A 256 -11.41 12.85 -18.10
C GLU A 256 -10.10 12.74 -18.91
N ALA A 257 -10.15 12.11 -20.09
CA ALA A 257 -9.00 12.00 -20.98
C ALA A 257 -8.49 13.37 -21.46
N LEU A 258 -9.39 14.31 -21.78
CA LEU A 258 -9.02 15.65 -22.23
C LEU A 258 -8.40 16.50 -21.12
N GLN A 259 -8.91 16.39 -19.88
CA GLN A 259 -8.31 17.06 -18.73
C GLN A 259 -6.92 16.49 -18.40
N ALA A 260 -6.74 15.18 -18.55
CA ALA A 260 -5.48 14.50 -18.31
C ALA A 260 -4.39 14.84 -19.36
N VAL A 261 -4.79 15.19 -20.59
CA VAL A 261 -3.89 15.72 -21.64
C VAL A 261 -3.48 17.17 -21.34
N ARG A 262 -4.41 18.02 -20.88
CA ARG A 262 -4.09 19.41 -20.49
C ARG A 262 -3.11 19.45 -19.32
N ALA A 263 -3.35 18.63 -18.29
CA ALA A 263 -2.45 18.51 -17.16
C ALA A 263 -1.06 17.97 -17.55
N LYS A 264 -0.97 17.05 -18.53
CA LYS A 264 0.32 16.57 -19.08
C LYS A 264 1.09 17.73 -19.74
N LYS A 265 0.41 18.54 -20.56
CA LYS A 265 1.01 19.68 -21.26
C LYS A 265 1.53 20.74 -20.28
N GLU A 266 0.75 21.07 -19.26
CA GLU A 266 1.17 22.01 -18.21
C GLU A 266 2.36 21.49 -17.40
N TRP A 267 2.41 20.19 -17.11
CA TRP A 267 3.50 19.58 -16.36
C TRP A 267 4.80 19.44 -17.17
N SER A 268 4.71 19.14 -18.47
CA SER A 268 5.87 19.14 -19.39
C SER A 268 6.52 20.53 -19.49
N ILE A 269 5.68 21.58 -19.50
CA ILE A 269 6.14 22.98 -19.49
C ILE A 269 6.87 23.31 -18.18
N LEU A 270 6.38 22.81 -17.03
CA LEU A 270 7.01 23.02 -15.73
C LEU A 270 8.34 22.29 -15.55
N GLN A 271 8.57 21.19 -16.28
CA GLN A 271 9.82 20.43 -16.23
C GLN A 271 10.81 20.81 -17.34
N GLY A 272 10.51 21.81 -18.19
CA GLY A 272 11.40 22.25 -19.25
C GLY A 272 11.58 21.26 -20.40
N TYR A 273 10.69 20.26 -20.53
CA TYR A 273 10.72 19.30 -21.63
C TYR A 273 9.90 19.82 -22.82
N GLU A 274 10.59 20.22 -23.90
CA GLU A 274 9.99 20.27 -25.24
C GLU A 274 9.91 18.83 -25.78
N GLU A 275 8.70 18.34 -26.11
CA GLU A 275 8.51 16.97 -26.62
C GLU A 275 9.08 16.82 -28.04
N GLU A 276 10.25 16.19 -28.17
CA GLU A 276 10.73 15.62 -29.44
C GLU A 276 10.46 14.11 -29.45
N TYR A 277 9.66 13.64 -30.41
CA TYR A 277 9.09 12.28 -30.43
C TYR A 277 10.13 11.26 -30.91
N THR A 278 10.52 10.27 -30.09
CA THR A 278 11.35 9.13 -30.50
C THR A 278 10.62 7.81 -30.30
N ASP A 279 10.68 6.98 -31.35
CA ASP A 279 9.98 5.71 -31.51
C ASP A 279 10.64 4.59 -30.68
N VAL A 280 9.84 3.82 -29.95
CA VAL A 280 10.29 2.88 -28.92
C VAL A 280 10.18 1.45 -29.46
N SER A 281 11.05 1.12 -30.41
CA SER A 281 11.22 -0.26 -30.90
C SER A 281 12.59 -0.87 -30.61
N ASP A 282 13.48 -0.17 -29.90
CA ASP A 282 14.88 -0.60 -29.76
C ASP A 282 15.46 -0.35 -28.37
N LEU A 283 15.17 -1.25 -27.42
CA LEU A 283 15.91 -1.33 -26.14
C LEU A 283 16.17 -2.80 -25.79
N GLY A 284 17.10 -3.39 -26.53
CA GLY A 284 17.86 -4.57 -26.12
C GLY A 284 19.15 -4.17 -25.42
N ASN A 285 19.52 -4.97 -24.42
CA ASN A 285 20.83 -5.15 -23.77
C ASN A 285 21.94 -4.14 -24.10
N ASP A 286 22.28 -3.31 -23.12
CA ASP A 286 23.63 -3.18 -22.53
C ASP A 286 23.70 -1.83 -21.83
N ILE A 287 23.68 -1.83 -20.49
CA ILE A 287 24.22 -0.71 -19.73
C ILE A 287 24.99 -1.27 -18.53
N ASP A 288 26.30 -1.35 -18.71
CA ASP A 288 27.28 -1.30 -17.64
C ASP A 288 27.18 0.07 -16.97
N MET A 289 26.85 0.09 -15.68
CA MET A 289 26.82 1.31 -14.87
C MET A 289 27.67 1.12 -13.63
N GLY A 290 28.88 1.66 -13.69
CA GLY A 290 29.60 2.07 -12.49
C GLY A 290 28.73 3.03 -11.70
N ARG A 291 28.19 2.55 -10.56
CA ARG A 291 27.40 3.37 -9.64
C ARG A 291 28.12 3.50 -8.31
N GLU A 292 28.38 4.74 -7.93
CA GLU A 292 28.58 5.12 -6.55
C GLU A 292 27.32 4.74 -5.74
N ALA A 293 27.53 4.08 -4.61
CA ALA A 293 26.49 3.53 -3.77
C ALA A 293 25.74 4.64 -3.01
N GLY A 294 24.71 5.22 -3.63
CA GLY A 294 23.72 6.04 -2.94
C GLY A 294 22.86 5.20 -2.00
N SER A 295 22.79 5.58 -0.71
CA SER A 295 22.01 4.82 0.28
C SER A 295 20.51 5.08 0.13
N ILE A 296 19.79 4.04 -0.25
CA ILE A 296 18.36 4.03 -0.56
C ILE A 296 17.50 4.04 0.71
N ARG A 297 16.43 4.86 0.69
CA ARG A 297 15.54 5.03 1.84
C ARG A 297 14.06 4.76 1.51
N ALA A 298 13.49 3.81 2.26
CA ALA A 298 12.16 3.18 2.26
C ALA A 298 11.95 1.97 1.34
N LEU A 299 11.32 0.90 1.87
CA LEU A 299 11.09 -0.36 1.16
C LEU A 299 9.76 -0.98 1.59
N TYR A 300 8.70 -0.75 0.83
CA TYR A 300 7.35 -1.20 1.19
C TYR A 300 7.06 -2.64 0.69
N CYS A 301 6.36 -3.49 1.47
CA CYS A 301 5.97 -4.83 1.00
C CYS A 301 4.83 -5.53 1.79
N HIS A 302 3.70 -5.65 1.09
CA HIS A 302 2.78 -6.80 0.89
C HIS A 302 2.05 -7.52 2.05
N LEU A 303 0.84 -8.03 1.78
CA LEU A 303 0.16 -9.09 2.55
C LEU A 303 -0.91 -9.91 1.79
N MET A 304 -1.12 -11.16 2.23
CA MET A 304 -2.25 -12.08 1.93
C MET A 304 -3.11 -12.28 3.20
N SER A 305 -4.44 -12.41 3.18
CA SER A 305 -5.34 -13.29 2.42
C SER A 305 -6.71 -12.63 2.28
#